data_AF-N6WFA5-F1
#
_entry.id   AF-N6WFA5-F1
#
_cell.length_a   1.000
_cell.length_b   1.000
_cell.length_c   1.000
_cell.angle_alpha   90.00
_cell.angle_beta   90.00
_cell.angle_gamma   90.00
#
_symmetry.space_group_name_H-M   'P 1'
#
loop_
_entity.id
_entity.type
_entity.pdbx_description
1 polymer ?
#
loop_
_entity_poly.entity_id
_entity_poly.type
_entity_poly.pdbx_seq_one_letter_code
_entity_poly.pdbx_strand_id
1 'polypeptide(L)'
;MSERMIDSMDEDGRALHQVPDAPERSCEEVEAVLFALIDCEECEQLRVSIDSGELEGPDAAERLVLLAHATGCEHCADALAAERHLRVYLRSCFESDAPDGLETRIATALHLSINSFTR
;
A
#
# COMPACT_ATOMS: atom_id res chain seq x y z
N MET A 1 21.48 35.88 -35.79
CA MET A 1 21.53 34.52 -35.22
C MET A 1 20.55 34.54 -34.05
N SER A 2 19.23 34.43 -34.22
CA SER A 2 18.39 33.30 -34.66
C SER A 2 18.69 31.99 -33.95
N GLU A 3 18.07 31.78 -32.79
CA GLU A 3 17.56 30.46 -32.40
C GLU A 3 16.09 30.62 -32.03
N ARG A 4 15.26 29.86 -32.75
CA ARG A 4 13.81 29.97 -32.78
C ARG A 4 13.24 29.18 -31.61
N MET A 5 12.33 29.81 -30.87
CA MET A 5 11.32 29.10 -30.07
C MET A 5 10.59 28.12 -30.99
N ILE A 6 10.69 26.84 -30.67
CA ILE A 6 9.91 25.79 -31.33
C ILE A 6 8.73 25.51 -30.39
N ASP A 7 7.66 26.28 -30.53
CA ASP A 7 6.37 25.90 -29.96
C ASP A 7 5.86 24.70 -30.75
N SER A 8 5.86 23.52 -30.12
CA SER A 8 5.29 22.31 -30.70
C SER A 8 3.77 22.42 -30.66
N MET A 9 3.16 22.82 -31.78
CA MET A 9 1.72 22.78 -32.00
C MET A 9 1.31 21.39 -32.50
N ASP A 10 0.11 20.92 -32.13
CA ASP A 10 -0.49 19.71 -32.71
C ASP A 10 -0.94 19.94 -34.16
N GLU A 11 -1.32 18.86 -34.86
CA GLU A 11 -1.78 18.89 -36.26
C GLU A 11 -3.02 19.79 -36.48
N ASP A 12 -3.71 20.20 -35.39
CA ASP A 12 -4.90 21.05 -35.41
C ASP A 12 -4.61 22.51 -34.96
N GLY A 13 -3.35 22.86 -34.71
CA GLY A 13 -2.95 24.23 -34.34
C GLY A 13 -3.38 24.64 -32.92
N ARG A 14 -3.71 23.69 -32.06
CA ARG A 14 -3.91 23.94 -30.63
C ARG A 14 -2.55 23.94 -29.93
N ALA A 15 -2.37 24.93 -29.06
CA ALA A 15 -1.29 24.87 -28.09
C ALA A 15 -1.49 23.58 -27.27
N LEU A 16 -0.47 22.72 -27.23
CA LEU A 16 -0.43 21.63 -26.26
C LEU A 16 -0.57 22.27 -24.88
N HIS A 17 -1.77 22.20 -24.30
CA HIS A 17 -1.92 22.55 -22.90
C HIS A 17 -0.96 21.64 -22.16
N GLN A 18 0.08 22.24 -21.57
CA GLN A 18 0.87 21.57 -20.56
C GLN A 18 -0.15 20.98 -19.59
N VAL A 19 -0.23 19.65 -19.59
CA VAL A 19 -0.97 18.93 -18.56
C VAL A 19 -0.36 19.45 -17.27
N PRO A 20 -1.14 20.14 -16.40
CA PRO A 20 -0.58 20.63 -15.15
C PRO A 20 0.07 19.43 -14.48
N ASP A 21 1.34 19.56 -14.09
CA ASP A 21 2.08 18.55 -13.35
C ASP A 21 1.12 17.98 -12.30
N ALA A 22 0.72 16.72 -12.47
CA ALA A 22 0.00 16.03 -11.43
C ALA A 22 0.87 16.17 -10.18
N PRO A 23 0.30 16.49 -8.99
CA PRO A 23 1.11 16.74 -7.81
C PRO A 23 2.08 15.58 -7.63
N GLU A 24 3.38 15.86 -7.80
CA GLU A 24 4.42 14.86 -7.68
C GLU A 24 4.33 14.31 -6.27
N ARG A 25 3.86 13.06 -6.13
CA ARG A 25 3.87 12.41 -4.83
C ARG A 25 5.32 12.22 -4.39
N SER A 26 5.54 12.37 -3.09
CA SER A 26 6.84 12.20 -2.46
C SER A 26 7.04 10.76 -1.99
N CYS A 27 8.30 10.37 -1.81
CA CYS A 27 8.61 9.08 -1.19
C CYS A 27 8.05 8.98 0.24
N GLU A 28 8.01 10.12 0.98
CA GLU A 28 7.45 10.18 2.33
C GLU A 28 5.95 9.83 2.34
N GLU A 29 5.20 10.32 1.36
CA GLU A 29 3.77 9.96 1.23
C GLU A 29 3.59 8.48 0.92
N VAL A 30 4.44 7.88 0.07
CA VAL A 30 4.38 6.43 -0.20
C VAL A 30 4.74 5.63 1.05
N GLU A 31 5.79 6.00 1.76
CA GLU A 31 6.21 5.34 3.00
C GLU A 31 5.13 5.39 4.08
N ALA A 32 4.43 6.52 4.21
CA ALA A 32 3.37 6.70 5.19
C ALA A 32 2.20 5.72 5.01
N VAL A 33 1.93 5.28 3.77
CA VAL A 33 0.79 4.38 3.47
C VAL A 33 1.20 3.06 2.83
N LEU A 34 2.49 2.73 2.82
CA LEU A 34 3.05 1.55 2.12
C LEU A 34 2.33 0.25 2.47
N PHE A 35 2.07 0.02 3.76
CA PHE A 35 1.38 -1.17 4.22
C PHE A 35 -0.07 -1.21 3.74
N ALA A 36 -0.77 -0.07 3.79
CA ALA A 36 -2.16 0.02 3.33
C ALA A 36 -2.27 -0.18 1.81
N LEU A 37 -1.27 0.24 1.02
CA LEU A 37 -1.20 -0.06 -0.41
C LEU A 37 -1.16 -1.56 -0.65
N ILE A 38 -0.29 -2.29 0.05
CA ILE A 38 -0.16 -3.75 -0.09
C ILE A 38 -1.37 -4.46 0.49
N ASP A 39 -1.95 -3.98 1.60
CA ASP A 39 -3.18 -4.54 2.15
C ASP A 39 -4.34 -4.45 1.15
N CYS A 40 -4.45 -3.34 0.41
CA CYS A 40 -5.45 -3.17 -0.65
C CYS A 40 -5.23 -4.10 -1.86
N GLU A 41 -3.98 -4.53 -2.11
CA GLU A 41 -3.64 -5.53 -3.14
C GLU A 41 -4.04 -6.94 -2.68
N GLU A 42 -3.86 -7.26 -1.40
CA GLU A 42 -4.03 -8.62 -0.86
C GLU A 42 -5.42 -8.88 -0.25
N CYS A 43 -6.16 -7.86 0.18
CA CYS A 43 -7.43 -7.99 0.89
C CYS A 43 -8.53 -7.12 0.27
N GLU A 44 -9.42 -7.76 -0.50
CA GLU A 44 -10.54 -7.07 -1.14
C GLU A 44 -11.49 -6.41 -0.13
N GLN A 45 -11.77 -7.06 1.00
CA GLN A 45 -12.65 -6.47 2.02
C GLN A 45 -12.06 -5.18 2.60
N LEU A 46 -10.75 -5.14 2.88
CA LEU A 46 -10.11 -3.94 3.40
C LEU A 46 -10.14 -2.81 2.37
N ARG A 47 -9.82 -3.13 1.11
CA ARG A 47 -9.90 -2.17 0.00
C ARG A 47 -11.30 -1.55 -0.11
N VAL A 48 -12.35 -2.37 -0.05
CA VAL A 48 -13.74 -1.90 -0.13
C VAL A 48 -14.09 -0.98 1.05
N SER A 49 -13.71 -1.34 2.28
CA SER A 49 -13.98 -0.51 3.45
C SER A 49 -13.23 0.82 3.43
N ILE A 50 -12.02 0.88 2.85
CA ILE A 50 -11.30 2.15 2.64
C ILE A 50 -12.02 2.97 1.56
N ASP A 51 -12.39 2.35 0.43
CA ASP A 51 -13.06 3.04 -0.68
C ASP A 51 -14.45 3.58 -0.32
N SER A 52 -15.14 2.95 0.63
CA SER A 52 -16.41 3.44 1.18
C SER A 52 -16.25 4.48 2.30
N GLY A 53 -15.02 4.73 2.76
CA GLY A 53 -14.71 5.63 3.88
C GLY A 53 -15.06 5.07 5.26
N GLU A 54 -15.26 3.75 5.38
CA GLU A 54 -15.45 3.09 6.68
C GLU A 54 -14.14 2.97 7.47
N LEU A 55 -13.02 2.83 6.75
CA LEU A 55 -11.67 2.78 7.30
C LEU A 55 -10.81 3.90 6.71
N GLU A 56 -9.88 4.41 7.51
CA GLU A 56 -8.86 5.34 7.03
C GLU A 56 -7.85 4.60 6.14
N GLY A 57 -7.43 5.25 5.06
CA GLY A 57 -6.44 4.72 4.12
C GLY A 57 -6.45 5.49 2.80
N PRO A 58 -5.48 5.21 1.91
CA PRO A 58 -5.44 5.84 0.60
C PRO A 58 -6.65 5.35 -0.22
N ASP A 59 -7.49 6.27 -0.67
CA ASP A 59 -8.63 5.94 -1.53
C ASP A 59 -8.19 5.45 -2.92
N ALA A 60 -9.14 5.00 -3.73
CA ALA A 60 -8.83 4.46 -5.06
C ALA A 60 -8.03 5.41 -5.96
N ALA A 61 -8.28 6.72 -5.91
CA ALA A 61 -7.55 7.69 -6.73
C ALA A 61 -6.15 7.93 -6.18
N GLU A 62 -6.02 8.06 -4.86
CA GLU A 62 -4.75 8.24 -4.18
C GLU A 62 -3.82 7.04 -4.39
N ARG A 63 -4.33 5.80 -4.28
CA ARG A 63 -3.55 4.58 -4.55
C ARG A 63 -2.96 4.58 -5.96
N LEU A 64 -3.72 4.99 -6.98
CA LEU A 64 -3.24 5.03 -8.36
C LEU A 64 -2.05 5.99 -8.51
N VAL A 65 -2.13 7.18 -7.92
CA VAL A 65 -1.07 8.19 -8.03
C VAL A 65 0.17 7.78 -7.24
N LEU A 66 0.00 7.24 -6.03
CA LEU A 66 1.11 6.75 -5.20
C LEU A 66 1.82 5.55 -5.85
N LEU A 67 1.08 4.62 -6.43
CA LEU A 67 1.65 3.51 -7.19
C LEU A 67 2.37 3.99 -8.45
N ALA A 68 1.84 5.00 -9.15
CA ALA A 68 2.52 5.61 -10.29
C ALA A 68 3.89 6.19 -9.88
N HIS A 69 3.96 6.93 -8.75
CA HIS A 69 5.23 7.37 -8.20
C HIS A 69 6.16 6.18 -7.90
N ALA A 70 5.65 5.19 -7.17
CA ALA A 70 6.46 4.04 -6.76
C ALA A 70 6.99 3.24 -7.95
N THR A 71 6.27 3.19 -9.08
CA THR A 71 6.78 2.56 -10.31
C THR A 71 7.89 3.36 -11.01
N GLY A 72 7.94 4.67 -10.81
CA GLY A 72 8.97 5.56 -11.36
C GLY A 72 10.16 5.81 -10.42
N CYS A 73 10.05 5.42 -9.15
CA CYS A 73 11.06 5.67 -8.11
C CYS A 73 11.65 4.35 -7.59
N GLU A 74 12.95 4.13 -7.82
CA GLU A 74 13.68 2.91 -7.41
C GLU A 74 13.55 2.63 -5.92
N HIS A 75 13.69 3.65 -5.07
CA HIS A 75 13.56 3.52 -3.61
C HIS A 75 12.19 3.00 -3.18
N CYS A 76 11.11 3.58 -3.71
CA CYS A 76 9.75 3.17 -3.38
C CYS A 76 9.39 1.80 -3.98
N ALA A 77 9.88 1.50 -5.18
CA ALA A 77 9.72 0.19 -5.80
C ALA A 77 10.36 -0.92 -4.93
N ASP A 78 11.59 -0.69 -4.46
CA ASP A 78 12.31 -1.60 -3.59
C ASP A 78 11.61 -1.78 -2.24
N ALA A 79 11.10 -0.71 -1.64
CA ALA A 79 10.37 -0.77 -0.37
C ALA A 79 9.09 -1.62 -0.49
N LEU A 80 8.30 -1.42 -1.56
CA LEU A 80 7.11 -2.24 -1.82
C LEU A 80 7.47 -3.70 -2.09
N ALA A 81 8.53 -3.96 -2.86
CA ALA A 81 8.99 -5.32 -3.14
C ALA A 81 9.47 -6.03 -1.87
N ALA A 82 10.23 -5.34 -1.02
CA ALA A 82 10.71 -5.86 0.25
C ALA A 82 9.55 -6.27 1.16
N GLU A 83 8.54 -5.40 1.33
CA GLU A 83 7.38 -5.72 2.16
C GLU A 83 6.55 -6.90 1.60
N ARG A 84 6.28 -6.92 0.29
CA ARG A 84 5.60 -8.06 -0.35
C ARG A 84 6.36 -9.37 -0.11
N HIS A 85 7.68 -9.36 -0.25
CA HIS A 85 8.52 -10.53 0.01
C HIS A 85 8.49 -10.96 1.48
N LEU A 86 8.56 -10.01 2.42
CA LEU A 86 8.47 -10.30 3.85
C LEU A 86 7.13 -10.94 4.22
N ARG A 87 6.01 -10.45 3.68
CA ARG A 87 4.69 -11.03 3.93
C ARG A 87 4.55 -12.45 3.38
N VAL A 88 5.08 -12.71 2.19
CA VAL A 88 5.13 -14.08 1.63
C VAL A 88 5.97 -14.99 2.54
N TYR A 89 7.16 -14.53 2.95
CA TYR A 89 8.03 -15.29 3.84
C TYR A 89 7.37 -15.57 5.21
N LEU A 90 6.74 -14.57 5.82
CA LEU A 90 6.05 -14.72 7.10
C LEU A 90 4.91 -15.73 6.98
N ARG A 91 4.06 -15.67 5.94
CA ARG A 91 3.04 -16.69 5.70
C ARG A 91 3.64 -18.10 5.60
N SER A 92 4.75 -18.25 4.88
CA SER A 92 5.41 -19.56 4.74
C SER A 92 5.90 -20.13 6.08
N CYS A 93 6.29 -19.27 7.03
CA CYS A 93 6.67 -19.71 8.37
C CYS A 93 5.50 -20.31 9.17
N PHE A 94 4.26 -20.02 8.77
CA PHE A 94 3.03 -20.52 9.40
C PHE A 94 2.25 -21.49 8.50
N GLU A 95 2.84 -21.97 7.40
CA GLU A 95 2.22 -23.00 6.55
C GLU A 95 2.17 -24.38 7.23
N SER A 96 2.98 -24.58 8.27
CA SER A 96 2.89 -25.80 9.09
C SER A 96 1.68 -25.73 10.02
N ASP A 97 0.98 -26.86 10.14
CA ASP A 97 -0.13 -26.97 11.08
C ASP A 97 0.32 -26.60 12.50
N ALA A 98 -0.57 -25.90 13.20
CA ALA A 98 -0.38 -25.64 14.61
C ALA A 98 -0.20 -26.97 15.36
N PRO A 99 0.72 -27.05 16.34
CA PRO A 99 0.91 -28.27 17.13
C PRO A 99 -0.39 -28.75 17.77
N ASP A 100 -0.60 -30.07 17.79
CA ASP A 100 -1.76 -30.69 18.44
C ASP A 100 -1.94 -30.18 19.88
N GLY A 101 -3.17 -29.79 20.21
CA GLY A 101 -3.53 -29.30 21.55
C GLY A 101 -3.02 -27.89 21.88
N LEU A 102 -2.44 -27.14 20.94
CA LEU A 102 -2.07 -25.73 21.14
C LEU A 102 -3.28 -24.89 21.56
N GLU A 103 -4.42 -25.05 20.89
CA GLU A 103 -5.66 -24.33 21.23
C GLU A 103 -6.10 -24.60 22.68
N THR A 104 -6.08 -25.87 23.10
CA THR A 104 -6.41 -26.26 24.48
C THR A 104 -5.47 -25.60 25.49
N ARG A 105 -4.17 -25.52 25.17
CA ARG A 105 -3.17 -24.87 26.02
C ARG A 105 -3.40 -23.36 26.12
N ILE A 106 -3.71 -22.70 25.01
CA ILE A 106 -4.04 -21.26 24.97
C ILE A 106 -5.31 -20.98 25.77
N ALA A 107 -6.39 -21.73 25.53
CA ALA A 107 -7.65 -21.58 26.23
C ALA A 107 -7.48 -21.78 27.75
N THR A 108 -6.70 -22.78 28.16
CA THR A 108 -6.38 -23.01 29.57
C THR A 108 -5.60 -21.85 30.17
N ALA A 109 -4.58 -21.34 29.48
CA ALA A 109 -3.78 -20.22 29.95
C ALA A 109 -4.60 -18.93 30.09
N LEU A 110 -5.46 -18.63 29.12
CA LEU A 110 -6.37 -17.48 29.17
C LEU A 110 -7.37 -17.60 30.33
N HIS A 111 -7.97 -18.79 30.52
CA HIS A 111 -8.90 -19.03 31.62
C HIS A 111 -8.24 -18.84 32.99
N LEU A 112 -7.03 -19.38 33.16
CA LEU A 112 -6.25 -19.20 34.40
C LEU A 112 -5.84 -17.73 34.62
N SER A 113 -5.46 -17.02 33.57
CA SER A 113 -5.10 -15.61 33.64
C SER A 113 -6.30 -14.74 34.04
N ILE A 114 -7.47 -14.94 33.42
CA ILE A 114 -8.70 -14.21 33.76
C ILE A 114 -9.09 -14.48 35.22
N ASN A 115 -9.07 -15.75 35.64
CA ASN A 115 -9.40 -16.11 37.02
C ASN A 115 -8.42 -15.53 38.06
N SER A 116 -7.17 -15.28 37.67
CA SER A 116 -6.17 -14.64 38.53
C SER A 116 -6.37 -13.12 38.69
N PHE A 117 -7.08 -12.47 37.75
CA PHE A 117 -7.42 -11.05 37.83
C PHE A 117 -8.74 -10.79 38.58
N THR A 118 -9.62 -11.79 38.69
CA THR A 118 -10.92 -11.68 39.35
C THR A 118 -10.93 -12.11 40.82
N ARG A 119 -9.75 -12.33 41.43
CA ARG A 119 -9.59 -12.79 42.82
C ARG A 119 -8.75 -11.82 43.62
#